data_AF-A0A938ZK08-F1
#
_entry.id   AF-A0A938ZK08-F1
#
_cell.length_a   1.000
_cell.length_b   1.000
_cell.length_c   1.000
_cell.angle_alpha   90.00
_cell.angle_beta   90.00
_cell.angle_gamma   90.00
#
_symmetry.space_group_name_H-M   'P 1'
#
loop_
_entity.id
_entity.type
_entity.pdbx_description
1 polymer ?
#
loop_
_entity_poly.entity_id
_entity_poly.type
_entity_poly.pdbx_seq_one_letter_code
_entity_poly.pdbx_strand_id
1 'polypeptide(L)'
;MARINGARVKRKRRYPTAGKSRFYRFNELDWNARYGNPKEYRKQVAIAHRKTHNYCVVCLTKKSEEIHHAYYGNDIIGVSTFPTCYRCHNEICHSPTNWIKNLSNPVWGNRNTDEFIIRLRLGYQLLYGGIIL
;
A
#
# COMPACT_ATOMS: atom_id res chain seq x y z
N MET A 1 -27.23 64.72 28.14
CA MET A 1 -28.28 63.82 27.62
C MET A 1 -27.64 62.83 26.65
N ALA A 2 -27.67 61.53 26.95
CA ALA A 2 -27.89 60.44 25.99
C ALA A 2 -28.02 59.14 26.78
N ARG A 3 -29.10 58.42 26.51
CA ARG A 3 -29.59 57.26 27.24
C ARG A 3 -28.96 55.97 26.73
N ILE A 4 -28.79 55.05 27.67
CA ILE A 4 -28.64 53.59 27.56
C ILE A 4 -29.48 52.94 26.44
N ASN A 5 -28.82 52.04 25.70
CA ASN A 5 -29.33 50.76 25.16
C ASN A 5 -28.07 49.92 24.85
N GLY A 6 -27.72 48.82 25.53
CA GLY A 6 -28.60 47.76 25.99
C GLY A 6 -28.62 46.56 25.03
N ALA A 7 -27.49 46.14 24.44
CA ALA A 7 -27.43 44.86 23.72
C ALA A 7 -26.01 44.27 23.67
N ARG A 8 -25.68 43.42 24.65
CA ARG A 8 -24.47 42.58 24.63
C ARG A 8 -24.72 41.39 23.71
N VAL A 9 -24.30 41.47 22.44
CA VAL A 9 -24.38 40.35 21.50
C VAL A 9 -23.43 39.25 21.98
N LYS A 10 -23.99 38.18 22.58
CA LYS A 10 -23.24 36.94 22.84
C LYS A 10 -22.85 36.33 21.49
N ARG A 11 -21.62 36.58 21.02
CA ARG A 11 -21.01 35.75 19.98
C ARG A 11 -20.91 34.33 20.53
N LYS A 12 -21.83 33.44 20.12
CA LYS A 12 -21.67 32.01 20.29
C LYS A 12 -20.36 31.62 19.60
N ARG A 13 -19.30 31.38 20.39
CA ARG A 13 -18.15 30.61 19.93
C ARG A 13 -18.70 29.25 19.49
N ARG A 14 -18.90 29.08 18.19
CA ARG A 14 -18.99 27.75 17.59
C ARG A 14 -17.60 27.16 17.73
N TYR A 15 -17.39 26.39 18.78
CA TYR A 15 -16.34 25.38 18.78
C TYR A 15 -16.60 24.51 17.54
N PRO A 16 -15.61 24.31 16.65
CA PRO A 16 -15.71 23.26 15.65
C PRO A 16 -15.95 21.99 16.44
N THR A 17 -17.15 21.41 16.32
CA THR A 17 -17.40 20.06 16.78
C THR A 17 -16.39 19.21 16.05
N ALA A 18 -15.49 18.59 16.82
CA ALA A 18 -14.48 17.67 16.33
C ALA A 18 -15.15 16.76 15.31
N GLY A 19 -14.78 16.92 14.04
CA GLY A 19 -15.27 16.08 12.97
C GLY A 19 -15.02 14.65 13.39
N LYS A 20 -16.09 13.86 13.50
CA LYS A 20 -16.02 12.43 13.82
C LYS A 20 -14.88 11.84 13.01
N SER A 21 -13.82 11.41 13.68
CA SER A 21 -12.75 10.68 13.03
C SER A 21 -13.42 9.52 12.31
N ARG A 22 -13.32 9.54 10.98
CA ARG A 22 -13.93 8.57 10.07
C ARG A 22 -13.10 7.29 10.17
N PHE A 23 -13.05 6.68 11.35
CA PHE A 23 -12.52 5.34 11.51
C PHE A 23 -13.53 4.42 10.83
N TYR A 24 -13.24 4.04 9.60
CA TYR A 24 -13.99 3.01 8.90
C TYR A 24 -14.00 1.75 9.76
N ARG A 25 -15.18 1.17 9.98
CA ARG A 25 -15.26 -0.16 10.57
C ARG A 25 -14.60 -1.13 9.59
N PHE A 26 -13.62 -1.88 10.05
CA PHE A 26 -12.78 -2.76 9.22
C PHE A 26 -13.58 -3.69 8.28
N ASN A 27 -14.80 -4.07 8.69
CA ASN A 27 -15.71 -4.96 7.96
C ASN A 27 -16.50 -4.27 6.82
N GLU A 28 -16.47 -2.94 6.71
CA GLU A 28 -17.16 -2.18 5.64
C GLU A 28 -16.23 -1.85 4.47
N LEU A 29 -14.97 -2.29 4.53
CA LEU A 29 -13.95 -1.99 3.51
C LEU A 29 -13.96 -3.03 2.40
N ASP A 30 -14.06 -2.57 1.15
CA ASP A 30 -13.90 -3.43 -0.02
C ASP A 30 -12.42 -3.72 -0.29
N TRP A 31 -11.91 -4.73 0.40
CA TRP A 31 -10.54 -5.22 0.22
C TRP A 31 -10.29 -5.85 -1.14
N ASN A 32 -11.35 -6.30 -1.83
CA ASN A 32 -11.24 -6.99 -3.12
C ASN A 32 -11.02 -6.00 -4.28
N ALA A 33 -11.47 -4.75 -4.12
CA ALA A 33 -11.24 -3.68 -5.09
C ALA A 33 -9.75 -3.53 -5.49
N ARG A 34 -8.82 -3.89 -4.60
CA ARG A 34 -7.37 -3.84 -4.83
C ARG A 34 -6.90 -4.66 -6.02
N TYR A 35 -7.59 -5.75 -6.35
CA TYR A 35 -7.14 -6.73 -7.36
C TYR A 35 -7.77 -6.52 -8.75
N GLY A 36 -8.69 -5.57 -8.89
CA GLY A 36 -9.37 -5.31 -10.15
C GLY A 36 -10.05 -6.56 -10.74
N ASN A 37 -9.84 -6.81 -12.04
CA ASN A 37 -10.41 -7.99 -12.71
C ASN A 37 -9.60 -9.27 -12.37
N PRO A 38 -10.22 -10.31 -11.77
CA PRO A 38 -9.49 -11.51 -11.34
C PRO A 38 -8.78 -12.27 -12.47
N LYS A 39 -9.32 -12.25 -13.70
CA LYS A 39 -8.73 -12.95 -14.84
C LYS A 39 -7.46 -12.24 -15.32
N GLU A 40 -7.49 -10.92 -15.41
CA GLU A 40 -6.31 -10.13 -15.76
C GLU A 40 -5.26 -10.17 -14.65
N TYR A 41 -5.69 -10.12 -13.39
CA TYR A 41 -4.80 -10.28 -12.23
C TYR A 41 -4.01 -11.60 -12.31
N ARG A 42 -4.68 -12.74 -12.55
CA ARG A 42 -4.01 -14.05 -12.70
C ARG A 42 -3.01 -14.07 -13.86
N LYS A 43 -3.30 -13.40 -14.97
CA LYS A 43 -2.34 -13.28 -16.09
C LYS A 43 -1.11 -12.48 -15.67
N GLN A 44 -1.30 -11.33 -14.99
CA GLN A 44 -0.19 -10.50 -14.50
C GLN A 44 0.68 -11.27 -13.51
N VAL A 45 0.07 -11.99 -12.57
CA VAL A 45 0.76 -12.90 -11.63
C VAL A 45 1.66 -13.88 -12.39
N ALA A 46 1.10 -14.59 -13.37
CA ALA A 46 1.86 -15.57 -14.14
C ALA A 46 3.00 -14.93 -14.96
N ILE A 47 2.81 -13.73 -15.50
CA ILE A 47 3.85 -12.98 -16.22
C ILE A 47 4.97 -12.57 -15.25
N ALA A 48 4.62 -12.06 -14.07
CA ALA A 48 5.58 -11.60 -13.07
C ALA A 48 6.51 -12.74 -12.62
N HIS A 49 5.94 -13.90 -12.27
CA HIS A 49 6.73 -15.09 -11.92
C HIS A 49 7.66 -15.54 -13.05
N ARG A 50 7.16 -15.60 -14.29
CA ARG A 50 7.99 -15.99 -15.45
C ARG A 50 9.15 -15.02 -15.69
N LYS A 51 8.91 -13.71 -15.57
CA LYS A 51 9.93 -12.67 -15.77
C LYS A 51 11.07 -12.71 -14.76
N THR A 52 10.89 -13.34 -13.59
CA THR A 52 11.94 -13.49 -12.58
C THR A 52 12.45 -14.93 -12.49
N HIS A 53 12.29 -15.73 -13.56
CA HIS A 53 12.66 -17.15 -13.60
C HIS A 53 12.04 -17.98 -12.45
N ASN A 54 10.86 -17.55 -11.99
CA ASN A 54 10.14 -18.08 -10.84
C ASN A 54 10.90 -17.97 -9.52
N TYR A 55 11.81 -17.01 -9.36
CA TYR A 55 12.52 -16.75 -8.11
C TYR A 55 11.95 -15.54 -7.38
N CYS A 56 12.04 -15.59 -6.05
CA CYS A 56 11.67 -14.52 -5.14
C CYS A 56 12.61 -13.33 -5.29
N VAL A 57 12.09 -12.13 -5.54
CA VAL A 57 12.91 -10.91 -5.69
C VAL A 57 13.58 -10.44 -4.39
N VAL A 58 13.10 -10.92 -3.23
CA VAL A 58 13.66 -10.55 -1.92
C VAL A 58 14.89 -11.38 -1.62
N CYS A 59 14.77 -12.71 -1.59
CA CYS A 59 15.88 -13.58 -1.21
C CYS A 59 16.70 -14.12 -2.39
N LEU A 60 16.24 -13.95 -3.63
CA LEU A 60 16.90 -14.37 -4.88
C LEU A 60 17.20 -15.87 -5.02
N THR A 61 16.86 -16.68 -4.01
CA THR A 61 17.28 -18.08 -3.89
C THR A 61 16.10 -19.06 -3.92
N LYS A 62 14.96 -18.67 -3.36
CA LYS A 62 13.76 -19.52 -3.28
C LYS A 62 12.81 -19.25 -4.45
N LYS A 63 12.02 -20.26 -4.80
CA LYS A 63 10.94 -20.09 -5.77
C LYS A 63 9.92 -19.08 -5.26
N SER A 64 9.45 -18.23 -6.15
CA SER A 64 8.34 -17.31 -5.87
C SER A 64 7.03 -18.07 -5.94
N GLU A 65 6.15 -17.81 -4.98
CA GLU A 65 4.87 -18.49 -4.77
C GLU A 65 3.69 -17.50 -4.78
N GLU A 66 3.97 -16.24 -4.43
CA GLU A 66 2.98 -15.20 -4.24
C GLU A 66 3.35 -13.92 -4.99
N ILE A 67 2.35 -13.06 -5.21
CA ILE A 67 2.56 -11.68 -5.66
C ILE A 67 2.40 -10.75 -4.48
N HIS A 68 3.48 -10.02 -4.22
CA HIS A 68 3.53 -8.94 -3.26
C HIS A 68 3.22 -7.60 -3.92
N HIS A 69 2.34 -6.82 -3.31
CA HIS A 69 2.03 -5.45 -3.74
C HIS A 69 2.76 -4.47 -2.83
N ALA A 70 3.69 -3.70 -3.40
CA ALA A 70 4.43 -2.69 -2.66
C ALA A 70 3.60 -1.45 -2.34
N TYR A 71 2.55 -1.19 -3.13
CA TYR A 71 1.48 -0.22 -2.89
C TYR A 71 0.31 -0.56 -3.81
N TYR A 72 -0.90 -0.07 -3.50
CA TYR A 72 -2.12 -0.37 -4.24
C TYR A 72 -2.55 0.76 -5.19
N GLY A 73 -3.39 0.43 -6.17
CA GLY A 73 -4.02 1.38 -7.08
C GLY A 73 -3.29 1.61 -8.40
N ASN A 74 -2.14 0.95 -8.62
CA ASN A 74 -1.45 0.94 -9.90
C ASN A 74 -0.53 -0.29 -9.97
N ASP A 75 -1.05 -1.40 -10.51
CA ASP A 75 -0.34 -2.69 -10.53
C ASP A 75 0.53 -2.79 -11.78
N ILE A 76 1.83 -2.58 -11.60
CA ILE A 76 2.86 -2.61 -12.63
C ILE A 76 3.96 -3.57 -12.16
N ILE A 77 4.15 -4.65 -12.92
CA ILE A 77 5.14 -5.69 -12.65
C ILE A 77 6.54 -5.08 -12.59
N GLY A 78 7.27 -5.35 -11.51
CA GLY A 78 8.63 -4.85 -11.29
C GLY A 78 8.70 -3.40 -10.82
N VAL A 79 7.56 -2.72 -10.65
CA VAL A 79 7.48 -1.33 -10.16
C VAL A 79 6.70 -1.25 -8.86
N SER A 80 5.52 -1.87 -8.82
CA SER A 80 4.62 -1.93 -7.66
C SER A 80 4.18 -3.34 -7.29
N THR A 81 4.31 -4.32 -8.20
CA THR A 81 4.01 -5.73 -7.94
C THR A 81 5.23 -6.62 -8.18
N PHE A 82 5.48 -7.54 -7.26
CA PHE A 82 6.73 -8.30 -7.18
C PHE A 82 6.48 -9.77 -6.80
N PRO A 83 7.09 -10.74 -7.50
CA PRO A 83 7.00 -12.15 -7.14
C PRO A 83 7.89 -12.48 -5.94
N THR A 84 7.31 -13.09 -4.91
CA THR A 84 7.98 -13.40 -3.64
C THR A 84 7.70 -14.84 -3.21
N CYS A 85 8.62 -15.44 -2.46
CA CYS A 85 8.31 -16.68 -1.75
C CYS A 85 7.45 -16.37 -0.54
N TYR A 86 6.70 -17.38 -0.07
CA TYR A 86 5.74 -17.21 1.04
C TYR A 86 6.38 -16.58 2.29
N ARG A 87 7.58 -17.06 2.65
CA ARG A 87 8.32 -16.56 3.82
C ARG A 87 8.69 -15.09 3.68
N CYS A 88 9.26 -14.70 2.55
CA CYS A 88 9.67 -13.30 2.35
C CYS A 88 8.48 -12.35 2.23
N HIS A 89 7.36 -12.80 1.66
CA HIS A 89 6.13 -12.01 1.63
C HIS A 89 5.69 -11.68 3.06
N ASN A 90 5.48 -12.71 3.87
CA ASN A 90 4.88 -12.56 5.20
C ASN A 90 5.85 -11.95 6.23
N GLU A 91 7.10 -12.41 6.27
CA GLU A 91 8.04 -12.01 7.33
C GLU A 91 8.82 -10.74 6.99
N ILE A 92 9.07 -10.47 5.70
CA ILE A 92 9.95 -9.36 5.28
C ILE A 92 9.15 -8.25 4.62
N CYS A 93 8.31 -8.55 3.62
CA CYS A 93 7.61 -7.51 2.86
C CYS A 93 6.54 -6.82 3.71
N HIS A 94 5.89 -7.56 4.61
CA HIS A 94 4.91 -7.03 5.57
C HIS A 94 5.50 -6.81 6.98
N SER A 95 6.82 -6.83 7.14
CA SER A 95 7.45 -6.52 8.43
C SER A 95 7.10 -5.09 8.86
N PRO A 96 7.03 -4.79 10.18
CA PRO A 96 6.79 -3.43 10.66
C PRO A 96 7.84 -2.41 10.21
N THR A 97 9.06 -2.85 9.89
CA THR A 97 10.13 -1.99 9.38
C THR A 97 9.95 -1.63 7.90
N ASN A 98 9.32 -2.51 7.13
CA ASN A 98 9.18 -2.34 5.68
C ASN A 98 7.78 -1.91 5.26
N TRP A 99 6.74 -2.11 6.09
CA TRP A 99 5.34 -1.88 5.74
C TRP A 99 4.70 -0.77 6.58
N ILE A 100 4.26 0.27 5.90
CA ILE A 100 3.54 1.41 6.47
C ILE A 100 2.04 1.14 6.38
N LYS A 101 1.39 1.09 7.54
CA LYS A 101 -0.07 1.01 7.65
C LYS A 101 -0.67 2.41 7.64
N ASN A 102 -1.62 2.66 6.75
CA ASN A 102 -2.39 3.88 6.70
C ASN A 102 -3.78 3.65 7.31
N LEU A 103 -4.00 4.14 8.52
CA LEU A 103 -5.26 3.92 9.24
C LEU A 103 -6.44 4.71 8.68
N SER A 104 -6.20 5.82 7.98
CA SER A 104 -7.26 6.66 7.40
C SER A 104 -7.69 6.20 6.01
N ASN A 105 -6.81 5.50 5.29
CA ASN A 105 -7.09 4.85 4.01
C ASN A 105 -6.44 3.46 3.95
N PRO A 106 -6.97 2.47 4.68
CA PRO A 106 -6.35 1.16 4.80
C PRO A 106 -6.41 0.31 3.53
N VAL A 107 -7.37 0.57 2.64
CA VAL A 107 -7.51 -0.18 1.37
C VAL A 107 -6.43 0.23 0.36
N TRP A 108 -6.17 1.54 0.23
CA TRP A 108 -5.29 2.06 -0.83
C TRP A 108 -3.98 2.68 -0.31
N GLY A 109 -3.96 3.10 0.95
CA GLY A 109 -2.86 3.86 1.54
C GLY A 109 -1.77 3.02 2.20
N ASN A 110 -1.99 1.71 2.39
CA ASN A 110 -0.96 0.81 2.88
C ASN A 110 0.11 0.60 1.80
N ARG A 111 1.38 0.64 2.20
CA ARG A 111 2.51 0.54 1.26
C ARG A 111 3.79 0.12 1.96
N ASN A 112 4.77 -0.30 1.19
CA ASN A 112 6.14 -0.38 1.66
C ASN A 112 6.79 0.99 1.83
N THR A 113 7.83 1.06 2.67
CA THR A 113 8.76 2.18 2.72
C THR A 113 9.46 2.35 1.37
N ASP A 114 9.85 3.59 1.04
CA ASP A 114 10.50 3.87 -0.25
C ASP A 114 11.83 3.12 -0.41
N GLU A 115 12.59 2.99 0.69
CA GLU A 115 13.82 2.19 0.72
C GLU A 115 13.56 0.72 0.35
N PHE A 116 12.52 0.11 0.93
CA PHE A 116 12.21 -1.28 0.62
C PHE A 116 11.63 -1.44 -0.80
N ILE A 117 10.89 -0.45 -1.31
CA ILE A 117 10.46 -0.43 -2.73
C ILE A 117 11.67 -0.44 -3.66
N ILE A 118 12.70 0.38 -3.38
CA ILE A 118 13.95 0.39 -4.16
C ILE A 118 14.60 -1.00 -4.13
N ARG A 119 14.66 -1.63 -2.95
CA ARG A 119 15.22 -2.98 -2.80
C ARG A 119 14.45 -4.05 -3.57
N LEU A 120 13.12 -3.98 -3.62
CA LEU A 120 12.28 -4.89 -4.41
C LEU A 120 12.54 -4.71 -5.91
N ARG A 121 12.64 -3.45 -6.38
CA ARG A 121 12.95 -3.12 -7.77
C ARG A 121 14.33 -3.63 -8.18
N LEU A 122 15.33 -3.44 -7.34
CA LEU A 122 16.67 -3.97 -7.57
C LEU A 122 16.66 -5.50 -7.70
N GLY A 123 15.97 -6.20 -6.78
CA GLY A 123 15.84 -7.65 -6.84
C GLY A 123 15.14 -8.14 -8.12
N TYR A 124 14.11 -7.42 -8.56
CA TYR A 124 13.46 -7.68 -9.84
C TYR A 124 14.40 -7.48 -11.02
N GLN A 125 15.14 -6.35 -11.07
CA GLN A 125 16.10 -6.05 -12.13
C GLN A 125 17.19 -7.12 -12.23
N LEU A 126 17.76 -7.56 -11.11
CA LEU A 126 18.78 -8.62 -11.08
C LEU A 126 18.27 -9.93 -11.68
N LEU A 127 17.02 -10.30 -11.41
CA LEU A 127 16.42 -11.53 -11.94
C LEU A 127 15.89 -11.39 -13.37
N TYR A 128 15.43 -10.20 -13.78
CA TYR A 128 14.85 -9.97 -15.10
C TYR A 128 15.89 -9.63 -16.18
N GLY A 129 16.83 -8.73 -15.85
CA GLY A 129 17.81 -8.20 -16.79
C GLY A 129 19.19 -8.84 -16.69
N GLY A 130 19.46 -9.61 -15.64
CA GLY A 130 20.81 -10.07 -15.30
C GLY A 130 21.69 -8.93 -14.74
N ILE A 131 22.95 -9.25 -14.44
CA ILE A 131 23.95 -8.24 -14.10
C ILE A 131 24.58 -7.75 -15.41
N ILE A 132 24.30 -6.52 -15.80
CA ILE A 132 25.09 -5.84 -16.84
C ILE A 132 26.36 -5.35 -16.14
N LEU A 133 27.44 -6.12 -16.28
CA LEU A 133 28.79 -5.74 -15.86
C LEU A 133 29.43 -4.81 -16.90
#